data_AF-A0A7S1EEE4-F1
#
_entry.id   AF-A0A7S1EEE4-F1
#
_cell.length_a   1.000
_cell.length_b   1.000
_cell.length_c   1.000
_cell.angle_alpha   90.00
_cell.angle_beta   90.00
_cell.angle_gamma   90.00
#
_symmetry.space_group_name_H-M   'P 1'
#
loop_
_entity.id
_entity.type
_entity.pdbx_description
1 polymer ?
#
loop_
_entity_poly.entity_id
_entity_poly.type
_entity_poly.pdbx_seq_one_letter_code
_entity_poly.pdbx_strand_id
1 'polypeptide(L)'
;GKECDPFEVYHQVIFTGRKHAALKVNLGVSIEDLVSGHLSTFEFDRMVCVDGERERQPERCQLQINISKGMRPGTQFIFECEGDELEGVIPSDVIVTLVLEAHTRFLCAGDDLATVLHLPLHRALSASPCSVLGVDGKTLRLQPPQGVPIQPGTLLKCAGEGLPLSQDPSMRGDLYVRFEVVWPSRLPLTPDSTTQLDSIFGGAAYDLPPSVHEGAEEASAGDTRECKEMEGAVETEFGEGDPDDRPLVCAQQ
;
A
#
# COMPACT_ATOMS: atom_id res chain seq x y z
N GLY A 1 7.38 15.23 32.48
CA GLY A 1 6.68 16.50 32.22
C GLY A 1 6.26 17.08 33.55
N LYS A 2 6.36 18.41 33.70
CA LYS A 2 5.52 19.10 34.69
C LYS A 2 4.10 18.98 34.17
N GLU A 3 3.27 18.21 34.85
CA GLU A 3 1.85 18.10 34.54
C GLU A 3 1.25 19.51 34.68
N CYS A 4 0.78 20.11 33.59
CA CYS A 4 0.15 21.42 33.63
C CYS A 4 -1.14 21.31 34.43
N ASP A 5 -1.30 22.14 35.46
CA ASP A 5 -2.50 22.14 36.29
C ASP A 5 -3.72 22.50 35.42
N PRO A 6 -4.73 21.62 35.30
CA PRO A 6 -5.95 21.90 34.53
C PRO A 6 -6.65 23.19 34.94
N PHE A 7 -6.54 23.61 36.21
CA PHE A 7 -7.12 24.87 36.69
C PHE A 7 -6.32 26.10 36.26
N GLU A 8 -5.00 25.99 36.15
CA GLU A 8 -4.14 27.08 35.67
C GLU A 8 -4.30 27.30 34.17
N VAL A 9 -4.44 26.21 33.40
CA VAL A 9 -4.82 26.23 31.99
C VAL A 9 -6.20 26.88 31.83
N TYR A 10 -7.20 26.46 32.59
CA TYR A 10 -8.56 27.02 32.52
C TYR A 10 -8.59 28.50 32.88
N HIS A 11 -7.87 28.92 33.92
CA HIS A 11 -7.79 30.32 34.33
C HIS A 11 -7.07 31.16 33.26
N GLN A 12 -5.92 30.74 32.74
CA GLN A 12 -5.25 31.47 31.67
C GLN A 12 -6.09 31.52 30.38
N VAL A 13 -6.76 30.45 29.96
CA VAL A 13 -7.64 30.46 28.77
C VAL A 13 -8.77 31.48 28.93
N ILE A 14 -9.41 31.54 30.10
CA ILE A 14 -10.52 32.48 30.37
C ILE A 14 -10.03 33.93 30.45
N PHE A 15 -8.85 34.17 31.02
CA PHE A 15 -8.35 35.53 31.27
C PHE A 15 -7.50 36.11 30.12
N THR A 16 -6.77 35.29 29.36
CA THR A 16 -5.86 35.73 28.28
C THR A 16 -6.37 35.39 26.87
N GLY A 17 -7.21 34.36 26.73
CA GLY A 17 -7.90 34.01 25.49
C GLY A 17 -6.99 33.58 24.32
N ARG A 18 -5.70 33.28 24.55
CA ARG A 18 -4.75 32.96 23.48
C ARG A 18 -3.93 31.72 23.83
N LYS A 19 -4.14 30.65 23.05
CA LYS A 19 -3.29 29.45 23.03
C LYS A 19 -2.31 29.56 21.86
N HIS A 20 -1.05 29.21 22.07
CA HIS A 20 -0.06 29.24 21.00
C HIS A 20 -0.36 28.17 19.93
N ALA A 21 0.08 28.39 18.70
CA ALA A 21 -0.23 27.51 17.57
C ALA A 21 0.37 26.11 17.78
N ALA A 22 -0.42 25.07 17.53
CA ALA A 22 -0.01 23.69 17.74
C ALA A 22 1.17 23.28 16.84
N LEU A 23 2.13 22.59 17.43
CA LEU A 23 3.23 21.93 16.72
C LEU A 23 2.70 20.65 16.06
N LYS A 24 2.91 20.50 14.76
CA LYS A 24 2.44 19.33 14.00
C LYS A 24 3.60 18.40 13.69
N VAL A 25 3.47 17.13 14.06
CA VAL A 25 4.48 16.09 13.84
C VAL A 25 3.85 14.94 13.07
N ASN A 26 4.56 14.37 12.10
CA ASN A 26 4.14 13.16 11.41
C ASN A 26 4.92 11.97 11.96
N LEU A 27 4.21 10.93 12.36
CA LEU A 27 4.81 9.68 12.82
C LEU A 27 4.58 8.59 11.77
N GLY A 28 5.67 8.11 11.17
CA GLY A 28 5.66 6.98 10.25
C GLY A 28 5.24 5.70 10.97
N VAL A 29 4.37 4.92 10.34
CA VAL A 29 3.95 3.61 10.83
C VAL A 29 4.00 2.58 9.69
N SER A 30 4.57 1.41 9.96
CA SER A 30 4.61 0.31 9.00
C SER A 30 3.32 -0.51 9.01
N ILE A 31 3.09 -1.28 7.95
CA ILE A 31 1.94 -2.20 7.88
C ILE A 31 2.07 -3.27 8.99
N GLU A 32 3.28 -3.75 9.26
CA GLU A 32 3.59 -4.72 10.30
C GLU A 32 3.25 -4.20 11.72
N ASP A 33 3.50 -2.92 11.98
CA ASP A 33 3.10 -2.27 13.24
C ASP A 33 1.58 -2.21 13.38
N LEU A 34 0.85 -1.94 12.29
CA LEU A 34 -0.62 -1.95 12.30
C LEU A 34 -1.21 -3.35 12.49
N VAL A 35 -0.51 -4.39 12.06
CA VAL A 35 -0.94 -5.79 12.27
C VAL A 35 -0.75 -6.23 13.72
N SER A 36 0.43 -5.96 14.28
CA SER A 36 0.83 -6.49 15.58
C SER A 36 0.52 -5.56 16.76
N GLY A 37 0.38 -4.27 16.49
CA GLY A 37 0.39 -3.20 17.50
C GLY A 37 1.81 -2.88 17.93
N HIS A 38 2.12 -1.60 18.12
CA HIS A 38 3.47 -1.14 18.40
C HIS A 38 3.47 0.04 19.38
N LEU A 39 4.39 0.04 20.34
CA LEU A 39 4.63 1.22 21.19
C LEU A 39 5.73 2.05 20.54
N SER A 40 5.34 3.09 19.81
CA SER A 40 6.27 3.96 19.11
C SER A 40 6.76 5.07 20.04
N THR A 41 8.07 5.31 20.04
CA THR A 41 8.67 6.49 20.68
C THR A 41 9.17 7.41 19.57
N PHE A 42 8.82 8.69 19.64
CA PHE A 42 9.26 9.68 18.67
C PHE A 42 9.85 10.90 19.38
N GLU A 43 10.71 11.60 18.67
CA GLU A 43 11.40 12.77 19.17
C GLU A 43 11.05 14.00 18.32
N PHE A 44 10.99 15.16 18.96
CA PHE A 44 10.72 16.43 18.32
C PHE A 44 11.42 17.55 19.09
N ASP A 45 11.66 18.67 18.41
CA ASP A 45 12.22 19.87 19.03
C ASP A 45 11.10 20.86 19.30
N ARG A 46 11.10 21.46 20.49
CA ARG A 46 10.21 22.56 20.88
C ARG A 46 11.02 23.76 21.35
N MET A 47 10.46 24.96 21.25
CA MET A 47 11.10 26.18 21.73
C MET A 47 10.65 26.49 23.16
N VAL A 48 11.57 26.62 24.10
CA VAL A 48 11.28 26.93 25.52
C VAL A 48 11.79 28.30 25.94
N CYS A 49 11.10 28.91 26.91
CA CYS A 49 11.55 30.16 27.53
C CYS A 49 12.52 29.81 28.67
N VAL A 50 13.71 30.43 28.67
CA VAL A 50 14.73 30.21 29.72
C VAL A 50 14.81 31.46 30.60
N ASP A 51 14.76 31.26 31.91
CA ASP A 51 14.78 32.36 32.89
C ASP A 51 16.02 33.25 32.72
N GLY A 52 15.80 34.54 32.53
CA GLY A 52 16.87 35.54 32.40
C GLY A 52 17.42 35.70 30.97
N GLU A 53 16.91 34.93 30.00
CA GLU A 53 17.26 35.05 28.60
C GLU A 53 16.16 35.74 27.79
N ARG A 54 16.57 36.51 26.77
CA ARG A 54 15.63 37.18 25.85
C ARG A 54 15.19 36.30 24.69
N GLU A 55 15.97 35.27 24.37
CA GLU A 55 15.72 34.37 23.24
C GLU A 55 15.24 33.02 23.75
N ARG A 56 14.36 32.37 22.99
CA ARG A 56 13.91 31.00 23.27
C ARG A 56 14.98 30.02 22.82
N GLN A 57 15.15 28.93 23.56
CA GLN A 57 16.09 27.88 23.21
C GLN A 57 15.36 26.63 22.68
N PRO A 58 15.94 25.89 21.72
CA PRO A 58 15.41 24.59 21.32
C PRO A 58 15.67 23.54 22.41
N GLU A 59 14.63 22.79 22.75
CA GLU A 59 14.68 21.63 23.65
C GLU A 59 14.23 20.38 22.87
N ARG A 60 15.04 19.32 22.91
CA ARG A 60 14.68 18.02 22.32
C ARG A 60 13.85 17.21 23.31
N CYS A 61 12.64 16.86 22.90
CA CYS A 61 11.69 16.10 23.70
C CYS A 61 11.41 14.73 23.07
N GLN A 62 10.96 13.79 23.89
CA GLN A 62 10.54 12.46 23.45
C GLN A 62 9.18 12.11 24.05
N LEU A 63 8.28 11.56 23.24
CA LEU A 63 6.95 11.11 23.65
C LEU A 63 6.67 9.72 23.09
N GLN A 64 5.74 9.02 23.73
CA GLN A 64 5.35 7.66 23.35
C GLN A 64 3.90 7.60 22.93
N ILE A 65 3.63 6.88 21.84
CA ILE A 65 2.30 6.62 21.31
C ILE A 65 2.10 5.12 21.23
N ASN A 66 1.02 4.64 21.85
CA ASN A 66 0.59 3.25 21.69
C ASN A 66 -0.25 3.12 20.41
N ILE A 67 0.32 2.51 19.38
CA ILE A 67 -0.33 2.22 18.11
C ILE A 67 -1.06 0.88 18.26
N SER A 68 -2.39 0.95 18.40
CA SER A 68 -3.24 -0.24 18.46
C SER A 68 -3.34 -0.94 17.10
N LYS A 69 -3.65 -2.23 17.13
CA LYS A 69 -3.90 -3.03 15.92
C LYS A 69 -5.01 -2.42 15.07
N GLY A 70 -4.80 -2.35 13.76
CA GLY A 70 -5.77 -1.82 12.81
C GLY A 70 -5.99 -0.32 12.89
N MET A 71 -5.16 0.43 13.63
CA MET A 71 -5.30 1.87 13.76
C MET A 71 -5.18 2.54 12.39
N ARG A 72 -6.13 3.42 12.06
CA ARG A 72 -6.17 4.04 10.74
C ARG A 72 -5.08 5.10 10.59
N PRO A 73 -4.34 5.11 9.46
CA PRO A 73 -3.51 6.25 9.09
C PRO A 73 -4.33 7.54 9.07
N GLY A 74 -3.72 8.66 9.45
CA GLY A 74 -4.38 9.95 9.65
C GLY A 74 -4.95 10.16 11.06
N THR A 75 -4.93 9.14 11.93
CA THR A 75 -5.30 9.31 13.35
C THR A 75 -4.37 10.31 14.02
N GLN A 76 -4.95 11.22 14.82
CA GLN A 76 -4.23 12.28 15.51
C GLN A 76 -4.17 12.03 17.01
N PHE A 77 -2.98 12.22 17.59
CA PHE A 77 -2.73 12.24 19.02
C PHE A 77 -2.40 13.66 19.45
N ILE A 78 -3.08 14.15 20.49
CA ILE A 78 -2.88 15.50 21.00
C ILE A 78 -2.19 15.38 22.36
N PHE A 79 -1.00 15.95 22.46
CA PHE A 79 -0.27 16.12 23.71
C PHE A 79 -0.41 17.57 24.13
N GLU A 80 -1.28 17.80 25.11
CA GLU A 80 -1.64 19.15 25.54
C GLU A 80 -0.46 19.83 26.23
N CYS A 81 -0.18 21.08 25.86
CA CYS A 81 0.87 21.92 26.47
C CYS A 81 2.31 21.35 26.38
N GLU A 82 2.58 20.37 25.52
CA GLU A 82 3.93 19.79 25.32
C GLU A 82 4.72 20.46 24.17
N GLY A 83 4.14 21.48 23.53
CA GLY A 83 4.70 22.19 22.39
C GLY A 83 5.55 23.41 22.77
N ASP A 84 5.60 24.38 21.85
CA ASP A 84 6.37 25.62 22.02
C ASP A 84 5.83 26.46 23.18
N GLU A 85 6.74 26.98 23.98
CA GLU A 85 6.46 27.88 25.08
C GLU A 85 6.67 29.35 24.67
N LEU A 86 5.82 30.22 25.22
CA LEU A 86 5.88 31.66 25.09
C LEU A 86 5.64 32.31 26.45
N GLU A 87 6.39 33.38 26.74
CA GLU A 87 6.26 34.08 28.01
C GLU A 87 4.83 34.62 28.21
N GLY A 88 4.22 34.28 29.36
CA GLY A 88 2.86 34.71 29.70
C GLY A 88 1.74 34.07 28.85
N VAL A 89 2.05 33.00 28.09
CA VAL A 89 1.09 32.28 27.23
C VAL A 89 1.17 30.79 27.54
N ILE A 90 0.04 30.10 27.46
CA ILE A 90 -0.01 28.63 27.63
C ILE A 90 0.80 27.98 26.49
N PRO A 91 1.67 27.00 26.81
CA PRO A 91 2.40 26.25 25.78
C PRO A 91 1.47 25.66 24.72
N SER A 92 1.96 25.54 23.49
CA SER A 92 1.15 24.93 22.43
C SER A 92 0.98 23.43 22.61
N ASP A 93 0.01 22.84 21.91
CA ASP A 93 -0.11 21.39 21.85
C ASP A 93 0.84 20.80 20.81
N VAL A 94 1.21 19.53 21.00
CA VAL A 94 1.83 18.71 19.96
C VAL A 94 0.75 17.80 19.36
N ILE A 95 0.46 17.98 18.08
CA ILE A 95 -0.47 17.14 17.32
C ILE A 95 0.34 16.19 16.45
N VAL A 96 0.32 14.91 16.80
CA VAL A 96 1.01 13.86 16.06
C VAL A 96 0.02 13.15 15.15
N THR A 97 0.27 13.17 13.84
CA THR A 97 -0.54 12.47 12.85
C THR A 97 0.17 11.20 12.40
N LEU A 98 -0.49 10.06 12.51
CA LEU A 98 0.04 8.81 11.97
C LEU A 98 0.03 8.83 10.44
N VAL A 99 1.15 8.48 9.83
CA VAL A 99 1.31 8.40 8.37
C VAL A 99 1.79 7.01 8.00
N LEU A 100 1.03 6.33 7.13
CA LEU A 100 1.43 5.01 6.66
C LEU A 100 2.68 5.13 5.78
N GLU A 101 3.69 4.34 6.10
CA GLU A 101 4.90 4.25 5.30
C GLU A 101 4.65 3.40 4.03
N ALA A 102 5.29 3.81 2.93
CA ALA A 102 5.22 3.05 1.68
C ALA A 102 5.85 1.67 1.87
N HIS A 103 5.09 0.62 1.58
CA HIS A 103 5.56 -0.75 1.72
C HIS A 103 5.88 -1.37 0.35
N THR A 104 6.97 -2.15 0.28
CA THR A 104 7.51 -2.66 -0.99
C THR A 104 6.64 -3.76 -1.63
N ARG A 105 5.86 -4.50 -0.85
CA ARG A 105 5.03 -5.62 -1.33
C ARG A 105 3.54 -5.36 -1.30
N PHE A 106 3.09 -4.39 -0.50
CA PHE A 106 1.68 -4.23 -0.17
C PHE A 106 1.27 -2.78 -0.35
N LEU A 107 0.11 -2.58 -0.96
CA LEU A 107 -0.60 -1.33 -0.97
C LEU A 107 -1.78 -1.45 0.00
N CYS A 108 -1.97 -0.46 0.87
CA CYS A 108 -3.06 -0.45 1.83
C CYS A 108 -4.23 0.40 1.30
N ALA A 109 -5.44 -0.13 1.35
CA ALA A 109 -6.67 0.57 1.00
C ALA A 109 -7.71 0.35 2.10
N GLY A 110 -7.76 1.28 3.06
CA GLY A 110 -8.59 1.09 4.26
C GLY A 110 -8.04 -0.04 5.13
N ASP A 111 -8.85 -1.09 5.33
CA ASP A 111 -8.47 -2.29 6.09
C ASP A 111 -8.00 -3.44 5.16
N ASP A 112 -8.13 -3.26 3.85
CA ASP A 112 -7.74 -4.23 2.84
C ASP A 112 -6.31 -3.97 2.36
N LEU A 113 -5.66 -5.04 1.90
CA LEU A 113 -4.32 -5.01 1.32
C LEU A 113 -4.37 -5.44 -0.14
N ALA A 114 -3.50 -4.89 -0.97
CA ALA A 114 -3.29 -5.33 -2.34
C ALA A 114 -1.81 -5.64 -2.57
N THR A 115 -1.53 -6.67 -3.37
CA THR A 115 -0.18 -7.06 -3.76
C THR A 115 -0.14 -7.53 -5.21
N VAL A 116 1.03 -7.44 -5.84
CA VAL A 116 1.25 -7.90 -7.21
C VAL A 116 2.03 -9.21 -7.17
N LEU A 117 1.51 -10.24 -7.83
CA LEU A 117 2.17 -11.52 -8.00
C LEU A 117 2.55 -11.72 -9.47
N HIS A 118 3.84 -11.67 -9.73
CA HIS A 118 4.41 -12.00 -11.03
C HIS A 118 4.35 -13.51 -11.25
N LEU A 119 3.55 -13.93 -12.24
CA LEU A 119 3.30 -15.32 -12.57
C LEU A 119 3.88 -15.63 -13.96
N PRO A 120 4.72 -16.65 -14.12
CA PRO A 120 5.22 -17.01 -15.44
C PRO A 120 4.08 -17.53 -16.33
N LEU A 121 4.15 -17.23 -17.63
CA LEU A 121 3.12 -17.58 -18.62
C LEU A 121 2.59 -19.01 -18.51
N HIS A 122 3.46 -20.01 -18.37
CA HIS A 122 3.02 -21.41 -18.28
C HIS A 122 2.11 -21.68 -17.08
N ARG A 123 2.32 -21.00 -15.94
CA ARG A 123 1.46 -21.13 -14.76
C ARG A 123 0.15 -20.39 -14.93
N ALA A 124 0.17 -19.24 -15.61
CA ALA A 124 -1.02 -18.50 -15.94
C ALA A 124 -1.94 -19.33 -16.86
N LEU A 125 -1.38 -19.92 -17.92
CA LEU A 125 -2.12 -20.77 -18.87
C LEU A 125 -2.68 -22.05 -18.22
N SER A 126 -1.90 -22.68 -17.34
CA SER A 126 -2.30 -23.94 -16.68
C SER A 126 -3.15 -23.75 -15.42
N ALA A 127 -3.39 -22.51 -14.97
CA ALA A 127 -4.03 -22.22 -13.69
C ALA A 127 -3.41 -22.99 -12.51
N SER A 128 -2.07 -23.12 -12.54
CA SER A 128 -1.34 -23.91 -11.54
C SER A 128 -1.39 -23.26 -10.15
N PRO A 129 -1.45 -24.04 -9.06
CA PRO A 129 -1.35 -23.50 -7.70
C PRO A 129 -0.08 -22.66 -7.51
N CYS A 130 -0.23 -21.53 -6.83
CA CYS A 130 0.86 -20.63 -6.48
C CYS A 130 0.77 -20.24 -5.01
N SER A 131 1.71 -19.42 -4.53
CA SER A 131 1.76 -19.00 -3.15
C SER A 131 2.25 -17.57 -3.03
N VAL A 132 1.72 -16.84 -2.07
CA VAL A 132 2.13 -15.47 -1.73
C VAL A 132 2.44 -15.39 -0.24
N LEU A 133 3.32 -14.50 0.15
CA LEU A 133 3.57 -14.20 1.55
C LEU A 133 2.47 -13.24 2.03
N GLY A 134 1.70 -13.64 3.05
CA GLY A 134 0.75 -12.76 3.73
C GLY A 134 1.45 -11.72 4.59
N VAL A 135 0.68 -10.74 5.08
CA VAL A 135 1.21 -9.65 5.91
C VAL A 135 1.79 -10.14 7.25
N ASP A 136 1.29 -11.26 7.78
CA ASP A 136 1.79 -11.89 9.01
C ASP A 136 3.04 -12.75 8.79
N GLY A 137 3.60 -12.76 7.57
CA GLY A 137 4.72 -13.63 7.20
C GLY A 137 4.34 -15.09 6.96
N LYS A 138 3.05 -15.44 7.00
CA LYS A 138 2.55 -16.78 6.66
C LYS A 138 2.47 -16.95 5.14
N THR A 139 2.77 -18.15 4.65
CA THR A 139 2.61 -18.46 3.22
C THR A 139 1.15 -18.84 2.92
N LEU A 140 0.50 -18.08 2.05
CA LEU A 140 -0.85 -18.31 1.59
C LEU A 140 -0.81 -19.09 0.28
N ARG A 141 -1.49 -20.24 0.24
CA ARG A 141 -1.61 -21.04 -0.98
C ARG A 141 -2.79 -20.54 -1.80
N LEU A 142 -2.52 -20.15 -3.02
CA LEU A 142 -3.51 -19.67 -3.97
C LEU A 142 -3.89 -20.80 -4.92
N GLN A 143 -5.19 -21.07 -5.06
CA GLN A 143 -5.74 -22.10 -5.94
C GLN A 143 -6.68 -21.46 -6.98
N PRO A 144 -6.14 -21.04 -8.14
CA PRO A 144 -6.96 -20.58 -9.25
C PRO A 144 -7.89 -21.69 -9.78
N PRO A 145 -9.05 -21.34 -10.38
CA PRO A 145 -9.95 -22.30 -11.00
C PRO A 145 -9.24 -23.13 -12.06
N GLN A 146 -9.29 -24.46 -11.93
CA GLN A 146 -8.63 -25.36 -12.88
C GLN A 146 -9.29 -25.25 -14.26
N GLY A 147 -8.46 -25.22 -15.31
CA GLY A 147 -8.91 -25.17 -16.69
C GLY A 147 -9.27 -23.77 -17.22
N VAL A 148 -9.17 -22.72 -16.39
CA VAL A 148 -9.38 -21.33 -16.82
C VAL A 148 -8.04 -20.58 -16.74
N PRO A 149 -7.47 -20.16 -17.89
CA PRO A 149 -6.25 -19.37 -17.89
C PRO A 149 -6.40 -18.09 -17.07
N ILE A 150 -5.38 -17.76 -16.29
CA ILE A 150 -5.32 -16.52 -15.53
C ILE A 150 -4.91 -15.40 -16.48
N GLN A 151 -5.77 -14.40 -16.64
CA GLN A 151 -5.47 -13.26 -17.48
C GLN A 151 -4.53 -12.29 -16.75
N PRO A 152 -3.67 -11.55 -17.47
CA PRO A 152 -2.93 -10.44 -16.89
C PRO A 152 -3.89 -9.41 -16.28
N GLY A 153 -3.61 -8.96 -15.07
CA GLY A 153 -4.46 -8.02 -14.34
C GLY A 153 -5.57 -8.65 -13.50
N THR A 154 -5.84 -9.95 -13.64
CA THR A 154 -6.85 -10.64 -12.82
C THR A 154 -6.58 -10.46 -11.32
N LEU A 155 -7.63 -10.18 -10.55
CA LEU A 155 -7.59 -10.04 -9.10
C LEU A 155 -8.14 -11.29 -8.41
N LEU A 156 -7.35 -11.84 -7.47
CA LEU A 156 -7.76 -12.90 -6.57
C LEU A 156 -7.90 -12.36 -5.15
N LYS A 157 -9.06 -12.57 -4.56
CA LYS A 157 -9.38 -12.21 -3.17
C LYS A 157 -9.04 -13.37 -2.22
N CYS A 158 -8.22 -13.07 -1.22
CA CYS A 158 -7.92 -13.90 -0.06
C CYS A 158 -8.63 -13.31 1.15
N ALA A 159 -9.74 -13.92 1.55
CA ALA A 159 -10.58 -13.39 2.61
C ALA A 159 -9.87 -13.44 3.98
N GLY A 160 -9.98 -12.37 4.76
CA GLY A 160 -9.43 -12.30 6.13
C GLY A 160 -7.90 -12.20 6.22
N GLU A 161 -7.20 -11.94 5.10
CA GLU A 161 -5.74 -11.84 5.04
C GLU A 161 -5.23 -10.38 4.95
N GLY A 162 -6.10 -9.40 5.19
CA GLY A 162 -5.81 -7.97 5.23
C GLY A 162 -5.35 -7.46 6.61
N LEU A 163 -5.56 -6.16 6.88
CA LEU A 163 -5.26 -5.57 8.19
C LEU A 163 -6.34 -5.91 9.22
N PRO A 164 -6.01 -5.96 10.52
CA PRO A 164 -7.02 -6.02 11.58
C PRO A 164 -7.96 -4.81 11.52
N LEU A 165 -9.23 -4.99 11.85
CA LEU A 165 -10.17 -3.87 11.93
C LEU A 165 -9.94 -3.08 13.22
N SER A 166 -9.91 -1.74 13.14
CA SER A 166 -9.74 -0.89 14.33
C SER A 166 -10.83 -1.09 15.40
N GLN A 167 -12.05 -1.45 15.00
CA GLN A 167 -13.19 -1.65 15.91
C GLN A 167 -13.19 -3.04 16.57
N ASP A 168 -12.77 -4.04 15.81
CA ASP A 168 -12.66 -5.43 16.27
C ASP A 168 -11.38 -6.05 15.70
N PRO A 169 -10.28 -6.01 16.47
CA PRO A 169 -9.00 -6.55 16.03
C PRO A 169 -8.97 -8.08 15.84
N SER A 170 -10.05 -8.80 16.21
CA SER A 170 -10.19 -10.23 15.91
C SER A 170 -10.60 -10.49 14.47
N MET A 171 -11.22 -9.51 13.82
CA MET A 171 -11.60 -9.53 12.41
C MET A 171 -10.53 -8.82 11.58
N ARG A 172 -10.43 -9.22 10.31
CA ARG A 172 -9.48 -8.65 9.35
C ARG A 172 -10.17 -8.31 8.04
N GLY A 173 -9.62 -7.31 7.34
CA GLY A 173 -9.93 -7.07 5.93
C GLY A 173 -9.38 -8.18 5.06
N ASP A 174 -9.37 -7.93 3.76
CA ASP A 174 -9.03 -8.91 2.74
C ASP A 174 -7.70 -8.57 2.04
N LEU A 175 -7.03 -9.59 1.49
CA LEU A 175 -5.87 -9.41 0.62
C LEU A 175 -6.28 -9.64 -0.84
N TYR A 176 -6.01 -8.67 -1.70
CA TYR A 176 -6.20 -8.75 -3.14
C TYR A 176 -4.85 -8.99 -3.84
N VAL A 177 -4.74 -10.10 -4.55
CA VAL A 177 -3.55 -10.46 -5.33
C VAL A 177 -3.83 -10.17 -6.80
N ARG A 178 -3.14 -9.19 -7.37
CA ARG A 178 -3.16 -8.89 -8.80
C ARG A 178 -2.12 -9.75 -9.51
N PHE A 179 -2.54 -10.51 -10.50
CA PHE A 179 -1.61 -11.31 -11.31
C PHE A 179 -1.01 -10.49 -12.44
N GLU A 180 0.32 -10.52 -12.56
CA GLU A 180 1.03 -10.01 -13.72
C GLU A 180 1.74 -11.15 -14.43
N VAL A 181 1.43 -11.35 -15.71
CA VAL A 181 1.98 -12.48 -16.46
C VAL A 181 3.33 -12.10 -17.06
N VAL A 182 4.37 -12.82 -16.62
CA VAL A 182 5.73 -12.67 -17.14
C VAL A 182 5.94 -13.57 -18.35
N TRP A 183 6.22 -12.94 -19.48
CA TRP A 183 6.53 -13.63 -20.73
C TRP A 183 7.99 -14.09 -20.77
N PRO A 184 8.28 -15.30 -21.28
CA PRO A 184 9.64 -15.75 -21.48
C PRO A 184 10.30 -14.93 -22.61
N SER A 185 11.56 -14.52 -22.41
CA SER A 185 12.32 -13.75 -23.43
C SER A 185 12.64 -14.57 -24.68
N ARG A 186 12.77 -15.89 -24.54
CA ARG A 186 12.87 -16.85 -25.64
C ARG A 186 12.12 -18.12 -25.26
N LEU A 187 11.41 -18.68 -26.23
CA LEU A 187 10.75 -19.96 -26.12
C LEU A 187 11.35 -20.91 -27.17
N PRO A 188 12.19 -21.90 -26.78
CA PRO A 188 12.77 -22.84 -27.72
C PRO A 188 11.71 -23.85 -28.16
N LEU A 189 10.94 -23.49 -29.18
CA LEU A 189 9.91 -24.35 -29.75
C LEU A 189 10.49 -25.26 -30.83
N THR A 190 10.16 -26.54 -30.77
CA THR A 190 10.35 -27.47 -31.90
C THR A 190 9.10 -27.47 -32.78
N PRO A 191 9.17 -27.97 -34.04
CA PRO A 191 7.99 -28.14 -34.88
C PRO A 191 6.90 -28.97 -34.18
N ASP A 192 7.30 -30.04 -33.50
CA ASP A 192 6.38 -30.90 -32.73
C ASP A 192 5.69 -30.11 -31.60
N SER A 193 6.43 -29.31 -30.84
CA SER A 193 5.84 -28.47 -29.78
C SER A 193 4.91 -27.38 -30.34
N THR A 194 5.22 -26.85 -31.53
CA THR A 194 4.38 -25.84 -32.19
C THR A 194 3.05 -26.45 -32.60
N THR A 195 3.07 -27.61 -33.25
CA THR A 195 1.82 -28.33 -33.60
C THR A 195 0.99 -28.71 -32.37
N GLN A 196 1.63 -29.04 -31.25
CA GLN A 196 0.93 -29.27 -29.98
C GLN A 196 0.25 -27.99 -29.45
N LEU A 197 0.93 -26.85 -29.51
CA LEU A 197 0.35 -25.56 -29.10
C LEU A 197 -0.83 -25.18 -30.01
N ASP A 198 -0.70 -25.35 -31.32
CA ASP A 198 -1.79 -25.09 -32.27
C ASP A 198 -3.02 -25.95 -31.95
N SER A 199 -2.80 -27.23 -31.63
CA SER A 199 -3.87 -28.14 -31.20
C SER A 199 -4.53 -27.70 -29.90
N ILE A 200 -3.74 -27.26 -28.90
CA ILE A 200 -4.25 -26.78 -27.60
C ILE A 200 -5.06 -25.50 -27.74
N PHE A 201 -4.59 -24.54 -28.54
CA PHE A 201 -5.24 -23.24 -28.73
C PHE A 201 -6.29 -23.23 -29.84
N GLY A 202 -6.60 -24.39 -30.43
CA GLY A 202 -7.66 -24.53 -31.44
C GLY A 202 -7.32 -23.97 -32.82
N GLY A 203 -6.04 -23.71 -33.09
CA GLY A 203 -5.53 -23.37 -34.43
C GLY A 203 -6.18 -22.15 -35.07
N ALA A 204 -6.60 -21.17 -34.27
CA ALA A 204 -7.26 -19.97 -34.80
C ALA A 204 -6.34 -19.27 -35.81
N ALA A 205 -6.74 -19.27 -37.08
CA ALA A 205 -6.12 -18.44 -38.09
C ALA A 205 -6.29 -16.98 -37.65
N TYR A 206 -5.19 -16.23 -37.61
CA TYR A 206 -5.29 -14.79 -37.48
C TYR A 206 -6.01 -14.24 -38.72
N ASP A 207 -6.81 -13.19 -38.54
CA ASP A 207 -7.44 -12.48 -39.65
C ASP A 207 -6.34 -11.88 -40.54
N LEU A 208 -6.03 -12.58 -41.63
CA LEU A 208 -5.13 -12.09 -42.65
C LEU A 208 -5.77 -10.85 -43.29
N PRO A 209 -5.07 -9.70 -43.37
CA PRO A 209 -5.56 -8.58 -44.14
C PRO A 209 -5.78 -9.01 -45.61
N PRO A 210 -6.81 -8.50 -46.30
CA PRO A 210 -7.31 -9.03 -47.57
C PRO A 210 -6.37 -8.91 -48.78
N SER A 211 -5.10 -8.54 -48.60
CA SER A 211 -4.14 -8.37 -49.70
C SER A 211 -2.75 -8.90 -49.34
N VAL A 212 -2.59 -10.22 -49.35
CA VAL A 212 -1.31 -10.82 -49.74
C VAL A 212 -1.42 -11.13 -51.23
N HIS A 213 -1.31 -10.11 -52.08
CA HIS A 213 -1.02 -10.36 -53.48
C HIS A 213 0.43 -10.86 -53.57
N GLU A 214 0.68 -11.88 -54.40
CA GLU A 214 2.00 -12.48 -54.64
C GLU A 214 3.08 -11.39 -54.78
N GLY A 215 3.91 -11.24 -53.74
CA GLY A 215 4.91 -10.17 -53.64
C GLY A 215 5.15 -9.61 -52.23
N ALA A 216 4.79 -10.32 -51.15
CA ALA A 216 5.13 -9.88 -49.80
C ALA A 216 6.65 -9.89 -49.61
N GLU A 217 7.27 -8.71 -49.44
CA GLU A 217 8.64 -8.61 -48.94
C GLU A 217 8.68 -9.15 -47.51
N GLU A 218 9.59 -10.10 -47.25
CA GLU A 218 9.91 -10.51 -45.88
C GLU A 218 10.51 -9.31 -45.15
N ALA A 219 9.74 -8.70 -44.24
CA ALA A 219 10.26 -7.70 -43.35
C ALA A 219 11.17 -8.39 -42.31
N SER A 220 12.49 -8.29 -42.49
CA SER A 220 13.43 -8.71 -41.44
C SER A 220 13.25 -7.78 -40.22
N ALA A 221 13.12 -8.34 -39.02
CA ALA A 221 13.04 -7.57 -37.79
C ALA A 221 14.32 -6.72 -37.62
N GLY A 222 14.24 -5.44 -37.96
CA GLY A 222 15.25 -4.45 -37.59
C GLY A 222 15.17 -4.19 -36.08
N ASP A 223 16.34 -4.12 -35.44
CA ASP A 223 16.63 -3.82 -34.04
C ASP A 223 15.42 -3.25 -33.27
N THR A 224 14.78 -4.09 -32.44
CA THR A 224 13.66 -3.70 -31.58
C THR A 224 14.14 -2.62 -30.63
N ARG A 225 13.87 -1.35 -30.95
CA ARG A 225 14.03 -0.25 -30.02
C ARG A 225 13.04 -0.47 -28.88
N GLU A 226 13.55 -0.73 -27.68
CA GLU A 226 12.78 -0.60 -26.45
C GLU A 226 12.13 0.80 -26.45
N CYS A 227 10.80 0.85 -26.59
CA CYS A 227 10.04 2.05 -26.28
C CYS A 227 10.20 2.28 -24.78
N LYS A 228 11.12 3.19 -24.39
CA LYS A 228 11.18 3.69 -23.02
C LYS A 228 9.81 4.23 -22.65
N GLU A 229 9.18 3.58 -21.67
CA GLU A 229 7.97 4.07 -21.03
C GLU A 229 8.20 5.51 -20.56
N MET A 230 7.26 6.37 -20.90
CA MET A 230 7.20 7.71 -20.37
C MET A 230 6.68 7.58 -18.94
N GLU A 231 7.55 7.73 -17.94
CA GLU A 231 7.11 7.91 -16.55
C GLU A 231 6.30 9.21 -16.47
N GLY A 232 4.98 9.07 -16.41
CA GLY A 232 4.03 10.17 -16.34
C GLY A 232 2.86 9.82 -15.44
N ALA A 233 2.92 10.36 -14.22
CA ALA A 233 1.85 10.63 -13.26
C ALA A 233 0.68 9.62 -13.17
N VAL A 234 0.60 8.94 -12.03
CA VAL A 234 -0.60 8.28 -11.52
C VAL A 234 -1.69 9.35 -11.29
N GLU A 235 -2.62 9.47 -12.23
CA GLU A 235 -3.98 9.93 -11.94
C GLU A 235 -4.89 8.71 -12.08
N THR A 236 -5.25 8.10 -10.95
CA THR A 236 -6.29 7.06 -10.91
C THR A 236 -7.66 7.72 -10.83
N GLU A 237 -8.30 7.91 -11.99
CA GLU A 237 -9.74 7.92 -12.05
C GLU A 237 -10.23 6.47 -11.96
N PHE A 238 -10.97 6.15 -10.90
CA PHE A 238 -11.68 4.88 -10.76
C PHE A 238 -12.82 4.85 -11.78
N GLY A 239 -12.54 4.34 -12.98
CA GLY A 239 -13.55 4.04 -13.99
C GLY A 239 -14.43 2.86 -13.54
N GLU A 240 -15.73 2.97 -13.80
CA GLU A 240 -16.72 1.90 -13.57
C GLU A 240 -16.30 0.62 -14.31
N GLY A 241 -16.02 -0.45 -13.55
CA GLY A 241 -15.57 -1.73 -14.08
C GLY A 241 -16.65 -2.51 -14.84
N ASP A 242 -16.21 -3.29 -15.82
CA ASP A 242 -17.00 -4.23 -16.61
C ASP A 242 -17.71 -5.25 -15.68
N PRO A 243 -19.02 -5.52 -15.83
CA PRO A 243 -19.79 -6.39 -14.92
C PRO A 243 -19.31 -7.85 -14.80
N ASP A 244 -18.39 -8.30 -15.65
CA ASP A 244 -17.82 -9.66 -15.62
C ASP A 244 -16.50 -9.78 -14.83
N ASP A 245 -15.88 -8.68 -14.40
CA ASP A 245 -14.64 -8.68 -13.59
C ASP A 245 -14.90 -8.90 -12.09
N ARG A 246 -15.58 -9.99 -11.76
CA ARG A 246 -15.72 -10.39 -10.35
C ARG A 246 -14.40 -10.96 -9.84
N PRO A 247 -13.86 -10.45 -8.72
CA PRO A 247 -12.64 -10.99 -8.16
C PRO A 247 -12.85 -12.47 -7.83
N LEU A 248 -11.91 -13.30 -8.28
CA LEU A 248 -11.91 -14.72 -7.94
C LEU A 248 -11.73 -14.85 -6.42
N VAL A 249 -12.50 -15.69 -5.76
CA VAL A 249 -12.36 -15.93 -4.32
C VAL A 249 -11.53 -17.19 -4.11
N CYS A 250 -10.48 -17.09 -3.31
CA CYS A 250 -9.70 -18.24 -2.88
C CYS A 250 -10.52 -19.17 -1.97
N ALA A 251 -10.54 -20.47 -2.27
CA ALA A 251 -11.07 -21.48 -1.36
C ALA A 251 -10.01 -21.83 -0.31
N GLN A 252 -10.24 -21.46 0.95
CA GLN A 252 -9.42 -21.90 2.07
C GLN A 252 -9.97 -23.24 2.60
N GLN A 253 -9.09 -24.24 2.76
CA GLN A 253 -9.36 -25.50 3.47
C GLN A 253 -8.83 -25.41 4.90
#